data_AF-A0A6I9TX97-F1
#
_entry.id   AF-A0A6I9TX97-F1
#
_cell.length_a   1.000
_cell.length_b   1.000
_cell.length_c   1.000
_cell.angle_alpha   90.00
_cell.angle_beta   90.00
_cell.angle_gamma   90.00
#
_symmetry.space_group_name_H-M   'P 1'
#
loop_
_entity.id
_entity.type
_entity.pdbx_description
1 polymer ?
#
loop_
_entity_poly.entity_id
_entity_poly.type
_entity_poly.pdbx_seq_one_letter_code
_entity_poly.pdbx_strand_id
1 'polypeptide(L)'
;MADAGRKPHKPMDRRNNFSSSSSSSYSNSTKYRNSNYPKPSVSSRDSSWITPTKKSTTRNWDSDDGRRNDNDDGHQDYPTLVGTCPFMCPAEERARRERLRDLAVFERLHGNPAKTSPNLAVKKFCRTISIKDVQASDVRPVPVLEDTLNYLLNLLHSSDQSFAVVHDFIFDRTRSIRQDLSMQNAVSDQVIHMYERMVKFHIISHRHLYRSFGNPNVASVCHLNMEQLMKALTTLSNLYEANRASHSMCQNEAEFSSFYLLLHLGSDKQVEPLSLWFRSIPSPIMKSKEMCFARRLLRYYRLGNYKRFISTSEREASFLQYCIIEPYVNEVRMLALSCLSYGGYKLQPYPLLHLSKLLMMKESDVESLCADCALETSSDGTGKGLVATKQSVIKKSSGGFQKYYPMESERIERLCTELPEL
;
A
#
# COMPACT_ATOMS: atom_id res chain seq x y z
N MET A 1 -23.45 -58.51 -69.00
CA MET A 1 -24.24 -57.57 -68.17
C MET A 1 -24.90 -58.39 -67.05
N ALA A 2 -25.13 -57.79 -65.88
CA ALA A 2 -25.64 -58.51 -64.71
C ALA A 2 -27.18 -58.58 -64.69
N ASP A 3 -27.71 -59.58 -63.98
CA ASP A 3 -29.14 -59.90 -63.89
C ASP A 3 -29.80 -59.34 -62.60
N ALA A 4 -31.12 -59.50 -62.47
CA ALA A 4 -31.99 -59.09 -61.38
C ALA A 4 -31.65 -59.72 -60.00
N GLY A 5 -32.19 -59.26 -58.86
CA GLY A 5 -33.15 -58.18 -58.58
C GLY A 5 -34.17 -58.59 -57.49
N ARG A 6 -35.16 -57.70 -57.18
CA ARG A 6 -36.20 -57.82 -56.10
C ARG A 6 -35.67 -57.77 -54.65
N LYS A 7 -36.46 -57.44 -53.60
CA LYS A 7 -37.60 -56.50 -53.38
C LYS A 7 -37.67 -56.19 -51.84
N PRO A 8 -38.50 -55.23 -51.34
CA PRO A 8 -38.30 -54.59 -50.02
C PRO A 8 -39.20 -55.10 -48.87
N HIS A 9 -38.88 -54.73 -47.61
CA HIS A 9 -39.81 -54.08 -46.63
C HIS A 9 -39.10 -53.57 -45.34
N LYS A 10 -39.76 -52.64 -44.61
CA LYS A 10 -39.41 -52.08 -43.28
C LYS A 10 -40.10 -52.89 -42.13
N PRO A 11 -39.62 -52.90 -40.86
CA PRO A 11 -39.94 -51.85 -39.84
C PRO A 11 -38.84 -51.59 -38.76
N MET A 12 -39.19 -50.88 -37.67
CA MET A 12 -38.29 -50.37 -36.60
C MET A 12 -38.26 -51.21 -35.30
N ASP A 13 -37.15 -51.08 -34.57
CA ASP A 13 -36.93 -51.17 -33.10
C ASP A 13 -37.79 -52.08 -32.19
N ARG A 14 -37.11 -52.99 -31.45
CA ARG A 14 -37.39 -53.26 -30.02
C ARG A 14 -36.33 -54.10 -29.26
N ARG A 15 -35.77 -53.49 -28.20
CA ARG A 15 -35.42 -54.00 -26.84
C ARG A 15 -34.71 -55.36 -26.60
N ASN A 16 -33.60 -55.23 -25.84
CA ASN A 16 -33.19 -55.97 -24.62
C ASN A 16 -32.72 -57.44 -24.64
N ASN A 17 -31.52 -57.61 -24.06
CA ASN A 17 -31.07 -58.65 -23.10
C ASN A 17 -29.78 -58.11 -22.40
N PHE A 18 -29.35 -58.38 -21.16
CA PHE A 18 -29.60 -59.41 -20.10
C PHE A 18 -29.11 -60.83 -20.42
N SER A 19 -28.23 -61.49 -19.64
CA SER A 19 -27.44 -61.12 -18.43
C SER A 19 -26.10 -61.94 -18.47
N SER A 20 -25.16 -62.02 -17.51
CA SER A 20 -25.04 -61.75 -16.05
C SER A 20 -23.55 -61.37 -15.75
N SER A 21 -22.85 -61.49 -14.59
CA SER A 21 -23.02 -62.15 -13.27
C SER A 21 -22.23 -61.44 -12.14
N SER A 22 -22.54 -61.82 -10.90
CA SER A 22 -21.81 -61.68 -9.62
C SER A 22 -20.52 -62.54 -9.52
N SER A 23 -19.61 -62.46 -8.53
CA SER A 23 -19.25 -61.50 -7.45
C SER A 23 -18.10 -62.05 -6.59
N SER A 24 -17.31 -61.22 -5.90
CA SER A 24 -16.94 -61.42 -4.48
C SER A 24 -16.16 -60.21 -3.92
N SER A 25 -16.03 -60.15 -2.59
CA SER A 25 -15.51 -59.01 -1.83
C SER A 25 -14.34 -59.42 -0.94
N TYR A 26 -13.38 -58.52 -0.69
CA TYR A 26 -12.70 -58.45 0.61
C TYR A 26 -12.31 -57.01 0.96
N SER A 27 -12.43 -56.68 2.24
CA SER A 27 -12.11 -55.36 2.81
C SER A 27 -11.43 -55.57 4.16
N ASN A 28 -10.60 -54.61 4.58
CA ASN A 28 -9.91 -54.67 5.87
C ASN A 28 -9.72 -53.25 6.43
N SER A 29 -9.71 -53.08 7.77
CA SER A 29 -9.69 -51.74 8.38
C SER A 29 -9.10 -51.68 9.79
N THR A 30 -8.44 -50.55 10.08
CA THR A 30 -8.07 -50.06 11.42
C THR A 30 -8.09 -48.52 11.32
N LYS A 31 -8.90 -47.76 12.08
CA LYS A 31 -8.96 -47.55 13.55
C LYS A 31 -7.64 -47.00 14.10
N TYR A 32 -7.56 -45.92 14.89
CA TYR A 32 -8.57 -45.00 15.47
C TYR A 32 -8.16 -43.53 15.15
N ARG A 33 -8.67 -42.41 15.72
CA ARG A 33 -9.58 -42.09 16.85
C ARG A 33 -10.16 -40.67 16.66
N ASN A 34 -11.25 -40.32 17.36
CA ASN A 34 -11.68 -38.92 17.58
C ASN A 34 -12.35 -38.81 18.98
N SER A 35 -12.51 -37.60 19.54
CA SER A 35 -13.05 -37.36 20.90
C SER A 35 -14.22 -36.36 20.95
N ASN A 36 -14.98 -36.38 22.05
CA ASN A 36 -16.33 -35.81 22.16
C ASN A 36 -16.40 -34.50 22.97
N TYR A 37 -17.26 -33.57 22.49
CA TYR A 37 -18.39 -32.86 23.16
C TYR A 37 -18.31 -32.37 24.64
N PRO A 38 -19.07 -31.34 25.09
CA PRO A 38 -20.41 -30.95 24.60
C PRO A 38 -20.75 -29.44 24.49
N LYS A 39 -22.00 -29.15 24.09
CA LYS A 39 -22.69 -27.84 24.17
C LYS A 39 -23.56 -27.76 25.43
N PRO A 40 -24.05 -26.55 25.80
CA PRO A 40 -25.38 -26.38 26.38
C PRO A 40 -26.33 -25.51 25.51
N SER A 41 -27.52 -25.25 26.05
CA SER A 41 -28.78 -24.93 25.35
C SER A 41 -29.08 -23.44 25.08
N VAL A 42 -30.17 -23.23 24.31
CA VAL A 42 -30.78 -21.92 23.98
C VAL A 42 -31.70 -21.44 25.10
N SER A 43 -31.81 -20.13 25.28
CA SER A 43 -33.03 -19.44 25.73
C SER A 43 -33.27 -18.20 24.85
N SER A 44 -34.51 -17.74 24.78
CA SER A 44 -34.94 -16.58 23.98
C SER A 44 -35.58 -15.52 24.86
N ARG A 45 -35.49 -14.24 24.45
CA ARG A 45 -36.62 -13.30 24.52
C ARG A 45 -36.40 -11.98 23.77
N ASP A 46 -37.53 -11.50 23.25
CA ASP A 46 -38.01 -10.14 23.06
C ASP A 46 -37.21 -9.09 22.25
N SER A 47 -37.95 -8.47 21.33
CA SER A 47 -37.52 -7.40 20.44
C SER A 47 -37.98 -6.03 20.97
N SER A 48 -37.17 -5.01 20.69
CA SER A 48 -37.65 -3.61 20.64
C SER A 48 -36.88 -2.83 19.58
N TRP A 49 -37.55 -1.88 18.94
CA TRP A 49 -36.97 -1.02 17.90
C TRP A 49 -36.41 0.25 18.53
N ILE A 50 -35.15 0.59 18.25
CA ILE A 50 -34.58 1.92 18.51
C ILE A 50 -33.81 2.38 17.27
N THR A 51 -34.14 3.56 16.77
CA THR A 51 -33.46 4.20 15.64
C THR A 51 -32.14 4.85 16.08
N PRO A 52 -31.01 4.60 15.38
CA PRO A 52 -29.75 5.24 15.71
C PRO A 52 -29.72 6.70 15.19
N THR A 53 -29.88 7.66 16.09
CA THR A 53 -29.55 9.06 15.81
C THR A 53 -28.04 9.21 15.61
N LYS A 54 -27.63 9.95 14.57
CA LYS A 54 -26.20 10.20 14.31
C LYS A 54 -25.63 11.14 15.38
N LYS A 55 -24.81 10.62 16.29
CA LYS A 55 -23.83 11.43 17.03
C LYS A 55 -22.57 11.61 16.19
N SER A 56 -22.06 12.83 16.10
CA SER A 56 -20.72 13.10 15.59
C SER A 56 -19.71 12.88 16.73
N THR A 57 -18.63 12.15 16.46
CA THR A 57 -17.60 11.85 17.47
C THR A 57 -16.22 12.14 16.89
N THR A 58 -15.80 13.40 16.99
CA THR A 58 -14.46 13.87 16.61
C THR A 58 -13.41 13.32 17.58
N ARG A 59 -12.74 12.23 17.21
CA ARG A 59 -11.56 11.70 17.92
C ARG A 59 -10.31 12.47 17.49
N ASN A 60 -9.32 12.55 18.39
CA ASN A 60 -8.01 13.15 18.09
C ASN A 60 -7.11 12.10 17.41
N TRP A 61 -6.48 12.43 16.27
CA TRP A 61 -6.11 11.41 15.26
C TRP A 61 -4.63 10.99 15.19
N ASP A 62 -3.69 11.66 15.86
CA ASP A 62 -2.24 11.40 15.71
C ASP A 62 -1.49 11.25 17.07
N SER A 63 -2.18 10.73 18.10
CA SER A 63 -1.60 10.40 19.43
C SER A 63 -1.38 8.89 19.59
N ASP A 64 -0.28 8.51 20.24
CA ASP A 64 0.11 7.10 20.48
C ASP A 64 -0.68 6.50 21.66
N ASP A 65 -1.29 5.33 21.50
CA ASP A 65 -2.32 4.80 22.43
C ASP A 65 -1.74 4.19 23.72
N GLY A 66 -1.40 5.07 24.66
CA GLY A 66 -1.13 4.75 26.05
C GLY A 66 -2.42 4.52 26.85
N ARG A 67 -3.05 3.35 26.70
CA ARG A 67 -4.27 2.88 27.40
C ARG A 67 -4.56 3.58 28.74
N ARG A 68 -5.71 4.24 28.82
CA ARG A 68 -6.36 4.65 30.08
C ARG A 68 -7.83 4.25 30.05
N ASN A 69 -8.42 4.03 31.22
CA ASN A 69 -9.84 3.72 31.35
C ASN A 69 -10.65 5.01 31.25
N ASP A 70 -11.56 5.08 30.28
CA ASP A 70 -12.57 6.14 30.22
C ASP A 70 -13.65 5.90 31.30
N ASN A 71 -13.93 6.94 32.10
CA ASN A 71 -15.07 7.02 33.02
C ASN A 71 -15.20 8.46 33.55
N ASP A 72 -15.37 9.44 32.64
CA ASP A 72 -15.79 10.80 32.98
C ASP A 72 -16.51 11.44 31.77
N ASP A 73 -17.84 11.56 31.83
CA ASP A 73 -18.69 12.15 30.77
C ASP A 73 -18.66 13.69 30.82
N GLY A 74 -17.46 14.26 30.82
CA GLY A 74 -17.20 15.69 30.93
C GLY A 74 -17.05 16.37 29.57
N HIS A 75 -18.14 16.84 28.97
CA HIS A 75 -18.10 17.78 27.83
C HIS A 75 -17.56 19.15 28.29
N GLN A 76 -16.24 19.29 28.35
CA GLN A 76 -15.54 20.56 28.56
C GLN A 76 -15.21 21.17 27.20
N ASP A 77 -15.83 22.32 26.88
CA ASP A 77 -15.46 23.14 25.72
C ASP A 77 -14.09 23.80 25.97
N TYR A 78 -13.02 23.03 25.73
CA TYR A 78 -11.66 23.55 25.70
C TYR A 78 -11.54 24.58 24.57
N PRO A 79 -10.99 25.79 24.82
CA PRO A 79 -10.70 26.75 23.77
C PRO A 79 -9.83 26.13 22.68
N THR A 80 -10.22 26.28 21.41
CA THR A 80 -9.43 25.78 20.29
C THR A 80 -8.05 26.41 20.33
N LEU A 81 -7.01 25.61 20.54
CA LEU A 81 -5.62 26.07 20.56
C LEU A 81 -5.27 26.62 19.17
N VAL A 82 -4.88 27.88 19.11
CA VAL A 82 -4.37 28.54 17.88
C VAL A 82 -2.89 28.82 18.07
N GLY A 83 -2.07 28.36 17.13
CA GLY A 83 -0.63 28.61 17.16
C GLY A 83 -0.27 30.06 16.90
N THR A 84 0.71 30.59 17.62
CA THR A 84 1.20 31.97 17.48
C THR A 84 2.69 32.06 17.14
N CYS A 85 3.38 30.94 16.93
CA CYS A 85 4.77 30.92 16.51
C CYS A 85 4.94 31.49 15.07
N PRO A 86 5.64 32.62 14.86
CA PRO A 86 5.76 33.25 13.54
C PRO A 86 6.94 32.69 12.71
N PHE A 87 7.51 31.55 13.09
CA PHE A 87 8.73 30.98 12.49
C PHE A 87 8.58 29.47 12.26
N MET A 88 9.37 28.90 11.35
CA MET A 88 9.43 27.46 11.10
C MET A 88 9.81 26.62 12.35
N CYS A 89 10.41 27.24 13.36
CA CYS A 89 10.75 26.66 14.67
C CYS A 89 10.56 27.68 15.83
N PRO A 90 9.87 27.30 16.93
CA PRO A 90 9.75 28.13 18.13
C PRO A 90 11.10 28.59 18.69
N ALA A 91 11.14 29.82 19.22
CA ALA A 91 12.38 30.43 19.69
C ALA A 91 13.03 29.65 20.84
N GLU A 92 12.23 29.09 21.75
CA GLU A 92 12.74 28.27 22.86
C GLU A 92 13.28 26.91 22.40
N GLU A 93 12.59 26.22 21.48
CA GLU A 93 13.13 25.00 20.88
C GLU A 93 14.45 25.30 20.17
N ARG A 94 14.49 26.36 19.36
CA ARG A 94 15.68 26.77 18.61
C ARG A 94 16.87 26.98 19.54
N ALA A 95 16.70 27.80 20.59
CA ALA A 95 17.74 28.06 21.59
C ALA A 95 18.12 26.81 22.41
N ARG A 96 17.15 25.92 22.72
CA ARG A 96 17.41 24.62 23.36
C ARG A 96 18.27 23.72 22.47
N ARG A 97 17.97 23.65 21.18
CA ARG A 97 18.67 22.79 20.22
C ARG A 97 20.07 23.31 19.86
N GLU A 98 20.30 24.63 19.88
CA GLU A 98 21.65 25.19 19.85
C GLU A 98 22.48 24.78 21.09
N ARG A 99 21.93 24.95 22.30
CA ARG A 99 22.61 24.55 23.56
C ARG A 99 22.95 23.06 23.59
N LEU A 100 22.06 22.21 23.09
CA LEU A 100 22.24 20.75 23.02
C LEU A 100 22.98 20.26 21.77
N ARG A 101 23.31 21.15 20.81
CA ARG A 101 23.89 20.83 19.49
C ARG A 101 23.06 19.84 18.64
N ASP A 102 21.74 19.82 18.87
CA ASP A 102 20.76 18.97 18.17
C ASP A 102 20.25 19.67 16.89
N LEU A 103 21.18 20.02 15.99
CA LEU A 103 20.91 20.67 14.70
C LEU A 103 21.22 19.72 13.54
N ALA A 104 20.23 19.43 12.70
CA ALA A 104 20.40 18.70 11.44
C ALA A 104 21.18 19.54 10.43
N VAL A 105 21.69 18.92 9.36
CA VAL A 105 22.61 19.57 8.40
C VAL A 105 22.03 20.88 7.83
N PHE A 106 20.77 20.86 7.40
CA PHE A 106 20.06 22.00 6.81
C PHE A 106 19.79 23.16 7.79
N GLU A 107 19.87 22.90 9.10
CA GLU A 107 19.59 23.91 10.14
C GLU A 107 20.86 24.69 10.56
N ARG A 108 22.05 24.32 10.06
CA ARG A 108 23.33 24.83 10.57
C ARG A 108 23.79 26.10 9.86
N LEU A 109 23.89 27.19 10.61
CA LEU A 109 24.39 28.46 10.11
C LEU A 109 25.89 28.32 9.74
N HIS A 110 26.21 28.47 8.45
CA HIS A 110 27.54 28.21 7.88
C HIS A 110 28.10 26.81 8.25
N GLY A 111 27.24 25.79 8.34
CA GLY A 111 27.62 24.42 8.69
C GLY A 111 27.95 24.19 10.17
N ASN A 112 27.91 25.22 11.02
CA ASN A 112 28.24 25.12 12.44
C ASN A 112 27.18 24.30 13.22
N PRO A 113 27.53 23.17 13.86
CA PRO A 113 26.57 22.30 14.57
C PRO A 113 26.00 22.90 15.87
N ALA A 114 26.48 24.08 16.30
CA ALA A 114 26.04 24.78 17.51
C ALA A 114 25.42 26.15 17.23
N LYS A 115 25.13 26.51 15.97
CA LYS A 115 24.46 27.76 15.59
C LYS A 115 23.44 27.54 14.48
N THR A 116 22.29 28.21 14.58
CA THR A 116 21.23 28.22 13.57
C THR A 116 20.74 29.65 13.30
N SER A 117 19.64 29.80 12.56
CA SER A 117 18.93 31.07 12.39
C SER A 117 17.41 30.82 12.33
N PRO A 118 16.57 31.86 12.50
CA PRO A 118 15.12 31.73 12.34
C PRO A 118 14.67 31.19 10.98
N ASN A 119 15.50 31.38 9.95
CA ASN A 119 15.21 31.03 8.55
C ASN A 119 15.74 29.63 8.17
N LEU A 120 16.44 28.94 9.08
CA LEU A 120 17.01 27.60 8.87
C LEU A 120 16.43 26.56 9.83
N ALA A 121 16.16 26.93 11.09
CA ALA A 121 15.63 26.02 12.08
C ALA A 121 14.18 25.62 11.77
N VAL A 122 13.88 24.32 11.73
CA VAL A 122 12.51 23.80 11.59
C VAL A 122 12.14 22.95 12.80
N LYS A 123 10.94 23.15 13.36
CA LYS A 123 10.46 22.46 14.57
C LYS A 123 10.55 20.94 14.40
N LYS A 124 11.26 20.27 15.30
CA LYS A 124 11.44 18.81 15.31
C LYS A 124 10.11 18.12 15.68
N PHE A 125 9.93 16.86 15.32
CA PHE A 125 8.77 16.08 15.81
C PHE A 125 9.00 15.64 17.26
N CYS A 126 8.00 15.84 18.14
CA CYS A 126 8.08 15.40 19.53
C CYS A 126 7.19 14.17 19.76
N ARG A 127 7.78 13.05 20.21
CA ARG A 127 7.03 11.81 20.48
C ARG A 127 6.07 11.92 21.67
N THR A 128 6.44 12.72 22.67
CA THR A 128 5.75 12.82 23.96
C THR A 128 5.42 14.28 24.24
N ILE A 129 4.22 14.72 23.85
CA ILE A 129 3.69 16.04 24.18
C ILE A 129 2.65 15.89 25.30
N SER A 130 2.83 16.63 26.39
CA SER A 130 1.79 16.87 27.36
C SER A 130 1.01 18.12 26.95
N ILE A 131 -0.25 17.94 26.55
CA ILE A 131 -1.11 19.03 26.03
C ILE A 131 -1.26 20.16 27.07
N LYS A 132 -1.14 19.85 28.37
CA LYS A 132 -1.24 20.83 29.47
C LYS A 132 -0.07 21.83 29.52
N ASP A 133 1.07 21.47 28.93
CA ASP A 133 2.29 22.27 29.00
C ASP A 133 2.56 23.06 27.70
N VAL A 134 1.84 22.75 26.61
CA VAL A 134 1.97 23.42 25.30
C VAL A 134 1.41 24.84 25.36
N GLN A 135 2.24 25.84 25.05
CA GLN A 135 1.80 27.21 24.86
C GLN A 135 1.46 27.48 23.39
N ALA A 136 0.62 28.50 23.14
CA ALA A 136 0.33 28.95 21.77
C ALA A 136 1.61 29.30 20.98
N SER A 137 2.62 29.84 21.67
CA SER A 137 3.95 30.18 21.11
C SER A 137 4.79 28.98 20.67
N ASP A 138 4.46 27.76 21.11
CA ASP A 138 5.12 26.52 20.69
C ASP A 138 4.56 25.96 19.38
N VAL A 139 3.36 26.40 18.99
CA VAL A 139 2.62 25.88 17.84
C VAL A 139 2.61 26.92 16.72
N ARG A 140 2.83 26.46 15.48
CA ARG A 140 2.81 27.33 14.29
C ARG A 140 1.38 27.42 13.73
N PRO A 141 0.86 28.61 13.39
CA PRO A 141 -0.41 28.75 12.69
C PRO A 141 -0.31 28.19 11.27
N VAL A 142 -1.46 27.86 10.67
CA VAL A 142 -1.55 27.18 9.35
C VAL A 142 -0.72 27.84 8.24
N PRO A 143 -0.69 29.19 8.05
CA PRO A 143 0.16 29.81 7.02
C PRO A 143 1.66 29.54 7.22
N VAL A 144 2.15 29.64 8.47
CA VAL A 144 3.56 29.35 8.79
C VAL A 144 3.88 27.87 8.60
N LEU A 145 2.90 26.97 8.80
CA LEU A 145 3.05 25.55 8.50
C LEU A 145 3.10 25.26 7.00
N GLU A 146 2.33 25.98 6.17
CA GLU A 146 2.40 25.89 4.71
C GLU A 146 3.72 26.43 4.17
N ASP A 147 4.18 27.61 4.64
CA ASP A 147 5.51 28.14 4.32
C ASP A 147 6.63 27.18 4.75
N THR A 148 6.48 26.53 5.91
CA THR A 148 7.42 25.48 6.33
C THR A 148 7.39 24.29 5.37
N LEU A 149 6.21 23.86 4.91
CA LEU A 149 6.09 22.74 3.97
C LEU A 149 6.70 23.09 2.60
N ASN A 150 6.48 24.32 2.11
CA ASN A 150 7.12 24.85 0.90
C ASN A 150 8.65 24.83 1.02
N TYR A 151 9.20 25.35 2.12
CA TYR A 151 10.64 25.30 2.40
C TYR A 151 11.17 23.86 2.40
N LEU A 152 10.49 22.94 3.10
CA LEU A 152 10.91 21.53 3.20
C LEU A 152 10.90 20.81 1.85
N LEU A 153 9.86 20.97 1.03
CA LEU A 153 9.75 20.27 -0.25
C LEU A 153 10.73 20.81 -1.29
N ASN A 154 11.05 22.11 -1.25
CA ASN A 154 12.11 22.70 -2.10
C ASN A 154 13.49 22.04 -1.87
N LEU A 155 13.79 21.55 -0.65
CA LEU A 155 15.04 20.83 -0.35
C LEU A 155 15.20 19.52 -1.13
N LEU A 156 14.14 18.97 -1.74
CA LEU A 156 14.24 17.79 -2.61
C LEU A 156 14.89 18.12 -3.96
N HIS A 157 14.86 19.40 -4.37
CA HIS A 157 15.34 19.88 -5.66
C HIS A 157 16.60 20.75 -5.53
N SER A 158 16.77 21.45 -4.40
CA SER A 158 17.84 22.46 -4.20
C SER A 158 18.99 22.01 -3.28
N SER A 159 19.16 20.70 -3.04
CA SER A 159 20.09 20.17 -2.03
C SER A 159 21.19 19.29 -2.63
N ASP A 160 22.45 19.63 -2.35
CA ASP A 160 23.62 18.79 -2.65
C ASP A 160 23.75 17.56 -1.71
N GLN A 161 22.93 17.47 -0.66
CA GLN A 161 22.93 16.33 0.26
C GLN A 161 22.28 15.09 -0.37
N SER A 162 22.74 13.90 0.02
CA SER A 162 22.18 12.64 -0.48
C SER A 162 20.70 12.49 -0.09
N PHE A 163 19.94 11.77 -0.93
CA PHE A 163 18.50 11.58 -0.75
C PHE A 163 18.12 11.09 0.66
N ALA A 164 18.92 10.22 1.28
CA ALA A 164 18.67 9.74 2.64
C ALA A 164 18.71 10.86 3.69
N VAL A 165 19.66 11.80 3.59
CA VAL A 165 19.79 12.93 4.51
C VAL A 165 18.64 13.93 4.33
N VAL A 166 18.23 14.18 3.08
CA VAL A 166 17.07 15.03 2.75
C VAL A 166 15.77 14.38 3.24
N HIS A 167 15.57 13.08 2.95
CA HIS A 167 14.44 12.28 3.41
C HIS A 167 14.29 12.33 4.92
N ASP A 168 15.32 11.96 5.69
CA ASP A 168 15.23 11.83 7.14
C ASP A 168 14.92 13.17 7.82
N PHE A 169 15.38 14.29 7.23
CA PHE A 169 15.01 15.63 7.67
C PHE A 169 13.53 15.93 7.40
N ILE A 170 13.08 15.82 6.14
CA ILE A 170 11.70 16.14 5.75
C ILE A 170 10.71 15.21 6.47
N PHE A 171 11.01 13.92 6.56
CA PHE A 171 10.21 12.90 7.26
C PHE A 171 9.94 13.22 8.74
N ASP A 172 10.92 13.79 9.46
CA ASP A 172 10.69 14.27 10.83
C ASP A 172 9.89 15.57 10.86
N ARG A 173 10.21 16.53 9.97
CA ARG A 173 9.60 17.86 9.98
C ARG A 173 8.15 17.87 9.48
N THR A 174 7.76 17.01 8.53
CA THR A 174 6.35 16.84 8.11
C THR A 174 5.50 16.21 9.20
N ARG A 175 6.06 15.32 10.03
CA ARG A 175 5.39 14.83 11.25
C ARG A 175 5.19 15.93 12.28
N SER A 176 6.16 16.84 12.44
CA SER A 176 5.99 18.04 13.28
C SER A 176 4.91 18.99 12.74
N ILE A 177 4.78 19.13 11.42
CA ILE A 177 3.69 19.89 10.77
C ILE A 177 2.33 19.24 11.06
N ARG A 178 2.18 17.93 10.82
CA ARG A 178 0.95 17.17 11.14
C ARG A 178 0.57 17.27 12.62
N GLN A 179 1.56 17.20 13.51
CA GLN A 179 1.38 17.35 14.95
C GLN A 179 0.83 18.73 15.32
N ASP A 180 1.37 19.82 14.75
CA ASP A 180 0.84 21.18 14.95
C ASP A 180 -0.57 21.36 14.35
N LEU A 181 -0.86 20.75 13.19
CA LEU A 181 -2.22 20.76 12.59
C LEU A 181 -3.23 20.03 13.48
N SER A 182 -2.86 18.86 14.02
CA SER A 182 -3.73 18.07 14.91
C SER A 182 -3.96 18.76 16.25
N MET A 183 -2.94 19.41 16.83
CA MET A 183 -3.10 20.18 18.08
C MET A 183 -4.04 21.38 17.93
N GLN A 184 -4.15 21.95 16.73
CA GLN A 184 -5.07 23.06 16.42
C GLN A 184 -6.44 22.59 15.95
N ASN A 185 -6.67 21.27 15.80
CA ASN A 185 -7.84 20.68 15.12
C ASN A 185 -8.12 21.33 13.74
N ALA A 186 -7.06 21.66 13.00
CA ALA A 186 -7.16 22.49 11.80
C ALA A 186 -7.84 21.74 10.63
N VAL A 187 -8.91 22.31 10.09
CA VAL A 187 -9.65 21.79 8.93
C VAL A 187 -9.92 22.93 7.95
N SER A 188 -9.35 22.84 6.74
CA SER A 188 -9.63 23.72 5.60
C SER A 188 -9.09 23.10 4.30
N ASP A 189 -9.44 23.65 3.14
CA ASP A 189 -8.88 23.22 1.84
C ASP A 189 -7.35 23.38 1.79
N GLN A 190 -6.80 24.40 2.44
CA GLN A 190 -5.36 24.61 2.61
C GLN A 190 -4.71 23.44 3.39
N VAL A 191 -5.31 23.03 4.50
CA VAL A 191 -4.83 21.88 5.30
C VAL A 191 -4.93 20.58 4.50
N ILE A 192 -6.01 20.38 3.75
CA ILE A 192 -6.17 19.25 2.83
C ILE A 192 -5.01 19.22 1.83
N HIS A 193 -4.72 20.34 1.15
CA HIS A 193 -3.64 20.42 0.17
C HIS A 193 -2.25 20.19 0.78
N MET A 194 -1.99 20.65 2.01
CA MET A 194 -0.76 20.30 2.73
C MET A 194 -0.64 18.79 2.97
N TYR A 195 -1.72 18.11 3.37
CA TYR A 195 -1.74 16.65 3.53
C TYR A 195 -1.58 15.91 2.19
N GLU A 196 -2.18 16.39 1.09
CA GLU A 196 -1.95 15.85 -0.25
C GLU A 196 -0.45 15.84 -0.60
N ARG A 197 0.25 16.96 -0.40
CA ARG A 197 1.68 17.12 -0.71
C ARG A 197 2.57 16.28 0.20
N MET A 198 2.26 16.21 1.51
CA MET A 198 2.97 15.30 2.43
C MET A 198 2.78 13.82 2.04
N VAL A 199 1.60 13.41 1.57
CA VAL A 199 1.35 12.05 1.05
C VAL A 199 2.14 11.81 -0.25
N LYS A 200 2.15 12.76 -1.20
CA LYS A 200 2.97 12.67 -2.44
C LYS A 200 4.45 12.49 -2.13
N PHE A 201 5.00 13.27 -1.19
CA PHE A 201 6.38 13.14 -0.71
C PHE A 201 6.66 11.73 -0.16
N HIS A 202 5.77 11.20 0.71
CA HIS A 202 5.95 9.87 1.27
C HIS A 202 5.84 8.74 0.22
N ILE A 203 4.99 8.87 -0.80
CA ILE A 203 4.87 7.92 -1.92
C ILE A 203 6.18 7.88 -2.73
N ILE A 204 6.69 9.05 -3.13
CA ILE A 204 7.93 9.17 -3.90
C ILE A 204 9.11 8.64 -3.06
N SER A 205 9.18 9.02 -1.77
CA SER A 205 10.21 8.55 -0.85
C SER A 205 10.21 7.04 -0.64
N HIS A 206 9.03 6.42 -0.50
CA HIS A 206 8.92 4.97 -0.38
C HIS A 206 9.58 4.26 -1.57
N ARG A 207 9.37 4.80 -2.78
CA ARG A 207 9.95 4.26 -4.01
C ARG A 207 11.47 4.41 -4.08
N HIS A 208 12.01 5.58 -3.74
CA HIS A 208 13.46 5.78 -3.69
C HIS A 208 14.11 4.82 -2.67
N LEU A 209 13.53 4.69 -1.47
CA LEU A 209 13.98 3.73 -0.45
C LEU A 209 13.88 2.27 -0.92
N TYR A 210 12.78 1.88 -1.57
CA TYR A 210 12.59 0.53 -2.12
C TYR A 210 13.59 0.19 -3.24
N ARG A 211 14.01 1.17 -4.04
CA ARG A 211 15.07 0.99 -5.05
C ARG A 211 16.47 0.87 -4.43
N SER A 212 16.68 1.33 -3.19
CA SER A 212 17.92 1.20 -2.42
C SER A 212 17.90 0.08 -1.36
N PHE A 213 16.92 -0.84 -1.42
CA PHE A 213 16.64 -1.83 -0.36
C PHE A 213 17.73 -2.90 -0.12
N GLY A 214 18.77 -2.96 -0.97
CA GLY A 214 19.92 -3.87 -0.79
C GLY A 214 20.79 -3.57 0.45
N ASN A 215 20.54 -2.47 1.16
CA ASN A 215 21.18 -2.14 2.44
C ASN A 215 20.20 -2.43 3.61
N PRO A 216 20.56 -3.29 4.59
CA PRO A 216 19.69 -3.62 5.73
C PRO A 216 19.15 -2.41 6.50
N ASN A 217 19.91 -1.30 6.58
CA ASN A 217 19.48 -0.09 7.27
C ASN A 217 18.33 0.63 6.56
N VAL A 218 18.10 0.37 5.27
CA VAL A 218 17.02 1.00 4.48
C VAL A 218 15.67 0.31 4.74
N ALA A 219 15.65 -0.96 5.17
CA ALA A 219 14.41 -1.70 5.39
C ALA A 219 13.55 -1.10 6.52
N SER A 220 14.18 -0.67 7.62
CA SER A 220 13.49 -0.02 8.74
C SER A 220 12.98 1.38 8.37
N VAL A 221 13.79 2.18 7.65
CA VAL A 221 13.39 3.50 7.15
C VAL A 221 12.21 3.38 6.16
N CYS A 222 12.25 2.40 5.26
CA CYS A 222 11.18 2.11 4.32
C CYS A 222 9.87 1.73 5.02
N HIS A 223 9.93 0.90 6.08
CA HIS A 223 8.78 0.57 6.92
C HIS A 223 8.21 1.80 7.66
N LEU A 224 9.07 2.62 8.27
CA LEU A 224 8.65 3.83 8.98
C LEU A 224 8.03 4.87 8.02
N ASN A 225 8.56 5.02 6.81
CA ASN A 225 7.96 5.86 5.77
C ASN A 225 6.59 5.32 5.33
N MET A 226 6.43 4.00 5.17
CA MET A 226 5.14 3.38 4.87
C MET A 226 4.11 3.60 6.01
N GLU A 227 4.53 3.51 7.28
CA GLU A 227 3.65 3.79 8.42
C GLU A 227 3.16 5.26 8.42
N GLN A 228 4.07 6.21 8.17
CA GLN A 228 3.70 7.64 8.14
C GLN A 228 2.89 8.02 6.90
N LEU A 229 3.12 7.37 5.76
CA LEU A 229 2.26 7.44 4.58
C LEU A 229 0.83 7.02 4.92
N MET A 230 0.66 5.85 5.55
CA MET A 230 -0.66 5.36 5.94
C MET A 230 -1.36 6.26 6.97
N LYS A 231 -0.62 6.80 7.95
CA LYS A 231 -1.17 7.76 8.92
C LYS A 231 -1.62 9.05 8.23
N ALA A 232 -0.75 9.70 7.45
CA ALA A 232 -1.07 10.93 6.74
C ALA A 232 -2.26 10.76 5.77
N LEU A 233 -2.34 9.64 5.06
CA LEU A 233 -3.42 9.35 4.12
C LEU A 233 -4.75 9.00 4.82
N THR A 234 -4.69 8.44 6.03
CA THR A 234 -5.89 8.23 6.87
C THR A 234 -6.42 9.57 7.38
N THR A 235 -5.56 10.45 7.88
CA THR A 235 -5.98 11.81 8.27
C THR A 235 -6.53 12.61 7.08
N LEU A 236 -5.92 12.50 5.90
CA LEU A 236 -6.42 13.12 4.66
C LEU A 236 -7.81 12.58 4.27
N SER A 237 -8.05 11.28 4.44
CA SER A 237 -9.37 10.66 4.21
C SER A 237 -10.44 11.21 5.16
N ASN A 238 -10.09 11.42 6.44
CA ASN A 238 -10.96 12.03 7.44
C ASN A 238 -11.23 13.52 7.15
N LEU A 239 -10.21 14.26 6.68
CA LEU A 239 -10.36 15.66 6.27
C LEU A 239 -11.27 15.81 5.05
N TYR A 240 -11.17 14.91 4.06
CA TYR A 240 -12.14 14.85 2.97
C TYR A 240 -13.57 14.59 3.48
N GLU A 241 -13.77 13.63 4.39
CA GLU A 241 -15.10 13.37 4.94
C GLU A 241 -15.67 14.56 5.73
N ALA A 242 -14.83 15.27 6.49
CA ALA A 242 -15.21 16.49 7.18
C ALA A 242 -15.60 17.61 6.19
N ASN A 243 -14.82 17.83 5.12
CA ASN A 243 -15.12 18.86 4.13
C ASN A 243 -16.39 18.53 3.30
N ARG A 244 -16.62 17.24 3.02
CA ARG A 244 -17.86 16.76 2.38
C ARG A 244 -19.12 17.04 3.20
N ALA A 245 -19.02 17.15 4.53
CA ALA A 245 -20.12 17.59 5.38
C ALA A 245 -20.46 19.08 5.17
N SER A 246 -19.47 19.90 4.78
CA SER A 246 -19.59 21.32 4.39
C SER A 246 -19.92 21.54 2.91
N HIS A 247 -20.40 20.49 2.21
CA HIS A 247 -20.92 20.50 0.84
C HIS A 247 -19.94 20.66 -0.33
N SER A 248 -18.62 20.71 -0.10
CA SER A 248 -17.61 20.65 -1.18
C SER A 248 -17.19 19.20 -1.47
N MET A 249 -16.84 18.90 -2.73
CA MET A 249 -16.14 17.66 -3.12
C MET A 249 -14.71 18.04 -3.51
N CYS A 250 -13.70 17.49 -2.83
CA CYS A 250 -12.31 17.83 -3.14
C CYS A 250 -11.87 17.19 -4.46
N GLN A 251 -11.29 17.99 -5.36
CA GLN A 251 -10.94 17.58 -6.73
C GLN A 251 -10.07 16.31 -6.78
N ASN A 252 -9.11 16.19 -5.86
CA ASN A 252 -8.13 15.10 -5.87
C ASN A 252 -8.54 13.89 -5.02
N GLU A 253 -9.69 13.93 -4.31
CA GLU A 253 -10.12 12.86 -3.40
C GLU A 253 -10.16 11.49 -4.09
N ALA A 254 -10.50 11.46 -5.38
CA ALA A 254 -10.47 10.27 -6.23
C ALA A 254 -9.07 9.64 -6.39
N GLU A 255 -8.03 10.46 -6.55
CA GLU A 255 -6.65 9.99 -6.67
C GLU A 255 -6.15 9.44 -5.32
N PHE A 256 -6.30 10.20 -4.24
CA PHE A 256 -5.85 9.81 -2.91
C PHE A 256 -6.62 8.60 -2.36
N SER A 257 -7.93 8.49 -2.62
CA SER A 257 -8.70 7.27 -2.32
C SER A 257 -8.18 6.05 -3.11
N SER A 258 -7.69 6.25 -4.34
CA SER A 258 -7.07 5.18 -5.12
C SER A 258 -5.73 4.73 -4.51
N PHE A 259 -4.93 5.66 -3.97
CA PHE A 259 -3.69 5.34 -3.26
C PHE A 259 -3.97 4.47 -2.03
N TYR A 260 -4.98 4.82 -1.22
CA TYR A 260 -5.35 4.06 -0.02
C TYR A 260 -5.70 2.61 -0.38
N LEU A 261 -6.40 2.39 -1.50
CA LEU A 261 -6.75 1.05 -1.96
C LEU A 261 -5.53 0.26 -2.51
N LEU A 262 -4.59 0.95 -3.16
CA LEU A 262 -3.38 0.34 -3.74
C LEU A 262 -2.33 -0.02 -2.67
N LEU A 263 -2.19 0.78 -1.62
CA LEU A 263 -1.34 0.49 -0.45
C LEU A 263 -1.86 -0.72 0.36
N HIS A 264 -3.10 -1.14 0.12
CA HIS A 264 -3.77 -2.26 0.78
C HIS A 264 -3.89 -3.53 -0.08
N LEU A 265 -3.24 -3.62 -1.25
CA LEU A 265 -3.32 -4.79 -2.14
C LEU A 265 -2.98 -6.12 -1.44
N GLY A 266 -1.87 -6.14 -0.69
CA GLY A 266 -1.33 -7.33 -0.03
C GLY A 266 -1.67 -7.50 1.46
N SER A 267 -2.40 -6.56 2.08
CA SER A 267 -2.66 -6.63 3.53
C SER A 267 -3.91 -7.45 3.85
N ASP A 268 -3.69 -8.61 4.47
CA ASP A 268 -4.72 -9.47 5.07
C ASP A 268 -4.97 -9.14 6.57
N LYS A 269 -4.18 -8.20 7.13
CA LYS A 269 -4.20 -7.78 8.55
C LYS A 269 -4.64 -6.33 8.71
N GLN A 270 -5.73 -5.95 8.07
CA GLN A 270 -6.26 -4.58 8.15
C GLN A 270 -7.12 -4.39 9.41
N VAL A 271 -6.99 -3.23 10.05
CA VAL A 271 -7.75 -2.86 11.25
C VAL A 271 -9.24 -2.69 10.91
N GLU A 272 -9.54 -2.14 9.74
CA GLU A 272 -10.87 -2.13 9.14
C GLU A 272 -10.87 -3.00 7.86
N PRO A 273 -11.82 -3.92 7.67
CA PRO A 273 -11.99 -4.61 6.39
C PRO A 273 -12.34 -3.62 5.26
N LEU A 274 -11.66 -3.72 4.11
CA LEU A 274 -11.96 -2.90 2.91
C LEU A 274 -13.45 -2.90 2.49
N SER A 275 -14.21 -3.94 2.86
CA SER A 275 -15.67 -4.02 2.62
C SER A 275 -16.51 -3.04 3.45
N LEU A 276 -16.00 -2.55 4.58
CA LEU A 276 -16.59 -1.45 5.34
C LEU A 276 -16.15 -0.10 4.78
N TRP A 277 -14.83 0.08 4.55
CA TRP A 277 -14.27 1.27 3.91
C TRP A 277 -14.93 1.61 2.57
N PHE A 278 -15.19 0.62 1.71
CA PHE A 278 -15.92 0.83 0.44
C PHE A 278 -17.36 1.37 0.61
N ARG A 279 -17.91 1.46 1.82
CA ARG A 279 -19.24 2.02 2.13
C ARG A 279 -19.20 3.51 2.48
N SER A 280 -18.05 4.06 2.92
CA SER A 280 -17.90 5.50 3.16
C SER A 280 -17.55 6.28 1.89
N ILE A 281 -16.93 5.62 0.89
CA ILE A 281 -16.51 6.26 -0.36
C ILE A 281 -17.73 6.65 -1.24
N PRO A 282 -17.91 7.95 -1.58
CA PRO A 282 -19.03 8.42 -2.40
C PRO A 282 -19.10 7.81 -3.82
N SER A 283 -20.31 7.73 -4.38
CA SER A 283 -20.54 7.17 -5.73
C SER A 283 -19.74 7.83 -6.87
N PRO A 284 -19.53 9.16 -6.90
CA PRO A 284 -18.69 9.80 -7.91
C PRO A 284 -17.24 9.30 -7.87
N ILE A 285 -16.64 9.25 -6.68
CA ILE A 285 -15.28 8.73 -6.46
C ILE A 285 -15.20 7.25 -6.82
N MET A 286 -16.21 6.44 -6.44
CA MET A 286 -16.28 5.02 -6.82
C MET A 286 -16.40 4.76 -8.34
N LYS A 287 -16.69 5.79 -9.14
CA LYS A 287 -16.77 5.78 -10.61
C LYS A 287 -15.58 6.48 -11.30
N SER A 288 -14.67 7.10 -10.55
CA SER A 288 -13.52 7.81 -11.11
C SER A 288 -12.56 6.88 -11.87
N LYS A 289 -11.72 7.43 -12.76
CA LYS A 289 -10.75 6.62 -13.52
C LYS A 289 -9.70 5.98 -12.59
N GLU A 290 -9.30 6.71 -11.56
CA GLU A 290 -8.32 6.35 -10.53
C GLU A 290 -8.83 5.18 -9.68
N MET A 291 -10.06 5.27 -9.18
CA MET A 291 -10.68 4.21 -8.39
C MET A 291 -11.04 3.00 -9.26
N CYS A 292 -11.48 3.22 -10.50
CA CYS A 292 -11.71 2.13 -11.46
C CYS A 292 -10.41 1.39 -11.82
N PHE A 293 -9.26 2.07 -11.86
CA PHE A 293 -7.94 1.43 -11.98
C PHE A 293 -7.59 0.62 -10.73
N ALA A 294 -7.61 1.24 -9.54
CA ALA A 294 -7.21 0.58 -8.30
C ALA A 294 -8.07 -0.67 -7.98
N ARG A 295 -9.39 -0.59 -8.18
CA ARG A 295 -10.31 -1.73 -8.00
C ARG A 295 -10.07 -2.86 -9.01
N ARG A 296 -9.59 -2.57 -10.22
CA ARG A 296 -9.17 -3.59 -11.20
C ARG A 296 -7.90 -4.29 -10.76
N LEU A 297 -6.88 -3.54 -10.32
CA LEU A 297 -5.64 -4.13 -9.81
C LEU A 297 -5.86 -4.99 -8.56
N LEU A 298 -6.67 -4.54 -7.59
CA LEU A 298 -7.04 -5.35 -6.42
C LEU A 298 -7.67 -6.69 -6.82
N ARG A 299 -8.57 -6.68 -7.82
CA ARG A 299 -9.18 -7.90 -8.34
C ARG A 299 -8.17 -8.79 -9.06
N TYR A 300 -7.25 -8.24 -9.85
CA TYR A 300 -6.23 -9.04 -10.55
C TYR A 300 -5.21 -9.62 -9.57
N TYR A 301 -4.80 -8.86 -8.55
CA TYR A 301 -3.91 -9.31 -7.48
C TYR A 301 -4.53 -10.46 -6.69
N ARG A 302 -5.76 -10.28 -6.15
CA ARG A 302 -6.48 -11.31 -5.38
C ARG A 302 -6.84 -12.58 -6.17
N LEU A 303 -6.97 -12.49 -7.50
CA LEU A 303 -7.19 -13.64 -8.38
C LEU A 303 -5.89 -14.22 -8.98
N GLY A 304 -4.72 -13.74 -8.56
CA GLY A 304 -3.42 -14.18 -9.10
C GLY A 304 -3.23 -13.94 -10.60
N ASN A 305 -4.01 -13.02 -11.20
CA ASN A 305 -4.00 -12.76 -12.64
C ASN A 305 -2.84 -11.83 -13.01
N TYR A 306 -1.62 -12.36 -12.91
CA TYR A 306 -0.37 -11.64 -13.12
C TYR A 306 -0.32 -10.91 -14.47
N LYS A 307 -0.76 -11.57 -15.55
CA LYS A 307 -0.77 -10.98 -16.89
C LYS A 307 -1.61 -9.69 -16.95
N ARG A 308 -2.84 -9.72 -16.42
CA ARG A 308 -3.71 -8.53 -16.40
C ARG A 308 -3.26 -7.49 -15.37
N PHE A 309 -2.64 -7.89 -14.26
CA PHE A 309 -2.07 -6.94 -13.30
C PHE A 309 -0.96 -6.13 -13.98
N ILE A 310 0.10 -6.79 -14.47
CA ILE A 310 1.28 -6.14 -15.08
C ILE A 310 0.85 -5.28 -16.28
N SER A 311 0.06 -5.82 -17.22
CA SER A 311 -0.35 -5.07 -18.42
C SER A 311 -1.34 -3.93 -18.16
N THR A 312 -2.06 -3.93 -17.03
CA THR A 312 -2.93 -2.81 -16.65
C THR A 312 -2.12 -1.72 -15.94
N SER A 313 -1.20 -2.13 -15.05
CA SER A 313 -0.26 -1.22 -14.39
C SER A 313 0.57 -0.44 -15.40
N GLU A 314 1.16 -1.13 -16.39
CA GLU A 314 1.96 -0.49 -17.43
C GLU A 314 1.15 0.51 -18.25
N ARG A 315 -0.05 0.12 -18.71
CA ARG A 315 -0.86 0.92 -19.64
C ARG A 315 -1.54 2.13 -19.00
N GLU A 316 -1.97 2.03 -17.75
CA GLU A 316 -2.97 2.94 -17.17
C GLU A 316 -2.56 3.64 -15.87
N ALA A 317 -1.52 3.21 -15.16
CA ALA A 317 -1.15 3.84 -13.89
C ALA A 317 -0.72 5.32 -14.09
N SER A 318 -1.14 6.21 -13.18
CA SER A 318 -0.45 7.49 -12.97
C SER A 318 0.95 7.24 -12.38
N PHE A 319 1.85 8.23 -12.41
CA PHE A 319 3.18 8.10 -11.79
C PHE A 319 3.09 7.68 -10.31
N LEU A 320 2.26 8.36 -9.51
CA LEU A 320 2.11 8.07 -8.08
C LEU A 320 1.44 6.71 -7.82
N GLN A 321 0.45 6.33 -8.64
CA GLN A 321 -0.11 4.97 -8.60
C GLN A 321 0.95 3.92 -8.94
N TYR A 322 1.83 4.20 -9.92
CA TYR A 322 2.93 3.31 -10.27
C TYR A 322 3.97 3.19 -9.14
N CYS A 323 4.31 4.31 -8.48
CA CYS A 323 5.19 4.32 -7.32
C CYS A 323 4.70 3.41 -6.18
N ILE A 324 3.38 3.33 -5.96
CA ILE A 324 2.76 2.47 -4.94
C ILE A 324 2.77 0.99 -5.35
N ILE A 325 2.55 0.68 -6.64
CA ILE A 325 2.42 -0.72 -7.11
C ILE A 325 3.74 -1.36 -7.56
N GLU A 326 4.81 -0.59 -7.76
CA GLU A 326 6.14 -1.08 -8.16
C GLU A 326 6.67 -2.22 -7.25
N PRO A 327 6.49 -2.20 -5.90
CA PRO A 327 6.80 -3.36 -5.05
C PRO A 327 5.95 -4.60 -5.35
N TYR A 328 4.63 -4.43 -5.48
CA TYR A 328 3.69 -5.53 -5.75
C TYR A 328 3.88 -6.15 -7.14
N VAL A 329 4.39 -5.40 -8.13
CA VAL A 329 4.77 -5.95 -9.44
C VAL A 329 5.77 -7.10 -9.28
N ASN A 330 6.74 -6.99 -8.37
CA ASN A 330 7.74 -8.05 -8.14
C ASN A 330 7.14 -9.26 -7.41
N GLU A 331 6.17 -9.06 -6.52
CA GLU A 331 5.40 -10.16 -5.91
C GLU A 331 4.55 -10.92 -6.93
N VAL A 332 3.91 -10.18 -7.84
CA VAL A 332 3.13 -10.73 -8.95
C VAL A 332 4.01 -11.45 -9.98
N ARG A 333 5.24 -10.99 -10.22
CA ARG A 333 6.23 -11.70 -11.05
C ARG A 333 6.67 -13.03 -10.44
N MET A 334 6.97 -13.07 -9.13
CA MET A 334 7.26 -14.33 -8.43
C MET A 334 6.08 -15.31 -8.50
N LEU A 335 4.84 -14.82 -8.32
CA LEU A 335 3.63 -15.64 -8.46
C LEU A 335 3.50 -16.22 -9.87
N ALA A 336 3.77 -15.44 -10.91
CA ALA A 336 3.74 -15.90 -12.29
C ALA A 336 4.74 -17.04 -12.54
N LEU A 337 6.00 -16.88 -12.11
CA LEU A 337 7.02 -17.91 -12.21
C LEU A 337 6.65 -19.17 -11.41
N SER A 338 6.06 -19.00 -10.23
CA SER A 338 5.53 -20.11 -9.41
C SER A 338 4.46 -20.91 -10.16
N CYS A 339 3.46 -20.22 -10.72
CA CYS A 339 2.38 -20.85 -11.48
C CYS A 339 2.89 -21.54 -12.75
N LEU A 340 3.90 -21.00 -13.42
CA LEU A 340 4.44 -21.56 -14.66
C LEU A 340 5.38 -22.74 -14.43
N SER A 341 6.23 -22.71 -13.40
CA SER A 341 7.04 -23.87 -12.99
C SER A 341 6.17 -25.03 -12.47
N TYR A 342 5.13 -24.71 -11.70
CA TYR A 342 4.20 -25.74 -11.21
C TYR A 342 3.28 -26.28 -12.32
N GLY A 343 2.82 -25.42 -13.24
CA GLY A 343 1.94 -25.79 -14.34
C GLY A 343 2.64 -26.55 -15.47
N GLY A 344 3.86 -26.15 -15.83
CA GLY A 344 4.57 -26.56 -17.05
C GLY A 344 4.91 -28.05 -17.17
N TYR A 345 5.38 -28.45 -18.36
CA TYR A 345 5.76 -29.83 -18.68
C TYR A 345 7.29 -29.99 -18.65
N LYS A 346 7.79 -31.03 -17.97
CA LYS A 346 9.24 -31.17 -17.70
C LYS A 346 10.13 -31.26 -18.94
N LEU A 347 9.62 -31.85 -20.03
CA LEU A 347 10.37 -32.02 -21.27
C LEU A 347 10.28 -30.82 -22.22
N GLN A 348 9.53 -29.77 -21.86
CA GLN A 348 9.40 -28.55 -22.66
C GLN A 348 9.51 -27.31 -21.76
N PRO A 349 10.74 -26.85 -21.48
CA PRO A 349 10.99 -25.62 -20.72
C PRO A 349 10.28 -24.41 -21.34
N TYR A 350 9.77 -23.51 -20.49
CA TYR A 350 9.02 -22.34 -20.94
C TYR A 350 9.99 -21.24 -21.42
N PRO A 351 9.96 -20.78 -22.69
CA PRO A 351 10.97 -19.86 -23.22
C PRO A 351 11.10 -18.55 -22.43
N LEU A 352 12.32 -18.20 -22.02
CA LEU A 352 12.60 -17.02 -21.21
C LEU A 352 12.32 -15.72 -21.98
N LEU A 353 12.55 -15.67 -23.29
CA LEU A 353 12.12 -14.57 -24.18
C LEU A 353 10.59 -14.31 -24.13
N HIS A 354 9.77 -15.33 -23.88
CA HIS A 354 8.32 -15.15 -23.72
C HIS A 354 7.96 -14.70 -22.30
N LEU A 355 8.68 -15.18 -21.27
CA LEU A 355 8.55 -14.67 -19.90
C LEU A 355 8.93 -13.19 -19.81
N SER A 356 10.02 -12.78 -20.46
CA SER A 356 10.46 -11.38 -20.58
C SER A 356 9.31 -10.47 -21.02
N LYS A 357 8.67 -10.81 -22.15
CA LYS A 357 7.53 -10.05 -22.71
C LYS A 357 6.26 -10.14 -21.84
N LEU A 358 6.07 -11.23 -21.11
CA LEU A 358 4.90 -11.47 -20.25
C LEU A 358 5.00 -10.77 -18.88
N LEU A 359 6.22 -10.60 -18.37
CA LEU A 359 6.55 -10.02 -17.06
C LEU A 359 7.07 -8.59 -17.14
N MET A 360 7.31 -8.11 -18.38
CA MET A 360 7.87 -6.81 -18.74
C MET A 360 9.22 -6.59 -18.05
N MET A 361 10.15 -7.48 -18.36
CA MET A 361 11.50 -7.59 -17.80
C MET A 361 12.49 -8.04 -18.87
N LYS A 362 13.75 -7.60 -18.77
CA LYS A 362 14.85 -8.11 -19.61
C LYS A 362 15.06 -9.60 -19.37
N GLU A 363 15.45 -10.35 -20.39
CA GLU A 363 15.57 -11.81 -20.29
C GLU A 363 16.57 -12.25 -19.19
N SER A 364 17.68 -11.52 -19.05
CA SER A 364 18.67 -11.68 -17.97
C SER A 364 18.15 -11.33 -16.58
N ASP A 365 17.16 -10.43 -16.47
CA ASP A 365 16.49 -10.12 -15.21
C ASP A 365 15.47 -11.20 -14.83
N VAL A 366 14.80 -11.83 -15.80
CA VAL A 366 13.95 -13.00 -15.52
C VAL A 366 14.81 -14.19 -15.11
N GLU A 367 15.95 -14.43 -15.77
CA GLU A 367 16.93 -15.45 -15.36
C GLU A 367 17.46 -15.21 -13.93
N SER A 368 17.78 -13.95 -13.59
CA SER A 368 18.15 -13.55 -12.22
C SER A 368 17.04 -13.87 -11.21
N LEU A 369 15.79 -13.48 -11.51
CA LEU A 369 14.64 -13.70 -10.63
C LEU A 369 14.29 -15.19 -10.48
N CYS A 370 14.51 -16.02 -11.52
CA CYS A 370 14.42 -17.48 -11.41
C CYS A 370 15.43 -18.02 -10.39
N ALA A 371 16.69 -17.57 -10.44
CA ALA A 371 17.73 -18.00 -9.50
C ALA A 371 17.43 -17.57 -8.05
N ASP A 372 16.90 -16.35 -7.85
CA ASP A 372 16.39 -15.86 -6.55
C ASP A 372 15.26 -16.76 -6.01
N CYS A 373 14.35 -17.19 -6.89
CA CYS A 373 13.21 -18.07 -6.59
C CYS A 373 13.56 -19.56 -6.46
N ALA A 374 14.84 -19.93 -6.56
CA ALA A 374 15.31 -21.32 -6.60
C ALA A 374 14.73 -22.16 -7.77
N LEU A 375 14.43 -21.52 -8.90
CA LEU A 375 13.91 -22.16 -10.11
C LEU A 375 15.04 -22.50 -11.10
N GLU A 376 14.98 -23.69 -11.67
CA GLU A 376 15.94 -24.18 -12.67
C GLU A 376 15.67 -23.56 -14.05
N THR A 377 16.73 -23.20 -14.75
CA THR A 377 16.69 -22.72 -16.15
C THR A 377 17.60 -23.56 -17.03
N SER A 378 17.08 -24.02 -18.17
CA SER A 378 17.84 -24.75 -19.20
C SER A 378 18.36 -23.81 -20.27
N SER A 379 19.48 -24.17 -20.89
CA SER A 379 20.03 -23.54 -22.10
C SER A 379 20.32 -24.64 -23.12
N ASP A 380 19.61 -24.64 -24.25
CA ASP A 380 19.67 -25.68 -25.28
C ASP A 380 20.46 -25.26 -26.54
N GLY A 381 20.99 -24.03 -26.55
CA GLY A 381 21.73 -23.45 -27.66
C GLY A 381 20.86 -22.73 -28.70
N THR A 382 19.55 -22.96 -28.72
CA THR A 382 18.57 -22.15 -29.48
C THR A 382 17.85 -21.12 -28.61
N GLY A 383 17.84 -21.31 -27.29
CA GLY A 383 17.41 -20.30 -26.32
C GLY A 383 17.65 -20.71 -24.87
N LYS A 384 17.06 -19.94 -23.95
CA LYS A 384 16.94 -20.30 -22.54
C LYS A 384 15.47 -20.53 -22.17
N GLY A 385 15.21 -21.40 -21.19
CA GLY A 385 13.85 -21.69 -20.73
C GLY A 385 13.75 -22.03 -19.24
N LEU A 386 12.62 -21.71 -18.63
CA LEU A 386 12.26 -22.08 -17.26
C LEU A 386 11.84 -23.56 -17.20
N VAL A 387 12.51 -24.36 -16.37
CA VAL A 387 12.21 -25.78 -16.18
C VAL A 387 11.07 -25.96 -15.18
N ALA A 388 10.12 -26.84 -15.50
CA ALA A 388 8.94 -27.09 -14.67
C ALA A 388 9.24 -28.06 -13.51
N THR A 389 9.74 -27.56 -12.38
CA THR A 389 10.20 -28.41 -11.26
C THR A 389 9.06 -29.16 -10.55
N LYS A 390 7.81 -28.70 -10.70
CA LYS A 390 6.62 -29.10 -9.92
C LYS A 390 6.70 -28.77 -8.42
N GLN A 391 7.67 -27.97 -8.02
CA GLN A 391 7.82 -27.46 -6.65
C GLN A 391 7.18 -26.07 -6.52
N SER A 392 6.74 -25.73 -5.31
CA SER A 392 6.42 -24.35 -4.94
C SER A 392 7.70 -23.50 -4.86
N VAL A 393 7.67 -22.25 -5.33
CA VAL A 393 8.80 -21.32 -5.16
C VAL A 393 9.12 -21.13 -3.69
N ILE A 394 10.38 -21.30 -3.34
CA ILE A 394 10.93 -21.03 -2.00
C ILE A 394 11.66 -19.68 -2.10
N LYS A 395 11.16 -18.64 -1.42
CA LYS A 395 11.92 -17.40 -1.22
C LYS A 395 13.17 -17.76 -0.41
N LYS A 396 14.37 -17.68 -1.01
CA LYS A 396 15.65 -18.02 -0.35
C LYS A 396 15.99 -17.15 0.86
N SER A 397 15.39 -15.95 0.97
CA SER A 397 15.55 -15.03 2.10
C SER A 397 14.19 -14.61 2.66
N SER A 398 14.13 -14.48 4.00
CA SER A 398 13.04 -13.78 4.70
C SER A 398 13.18 -12.26 4.68
N GLY A 399 14.31 -11.74 4.20
CA GLY A 399 14.60 -10.32 4.05
C GLY A 399 14.94 -9.93 2.61
N GLY A 400 13.99 -9.27 1.93
CA GLY A 400 14.19 -8.53 0.69
C GLY A 400 14.56 -9.33 -0.56
N PHE A 401 14.51 -8.64 -1.71
CA PHE A 401 15.24 -9.04 -2.92
C PHE A 401 16.68 -8.52 -2.82
N GLN A 402 17.66 -9.28 -3.35
CA GLN A 402 19.04 -8.78 -3.47
C GLN A 402 19.20 -7.77 -4.63
N LYS A 403 18.28 -7.80 -5.60
CA LYS A 403 18.30 -6.98 -6.82
C LYS A 403 16.95 -6.32 -7.05
N TYR A 404 16.94 -5.04 -7.42
CA TYR A 404 15.74 -4.35 -7.88
C TYR A 404 15.49 -4.65 -9.38
N TYR A 405 14.26 -5.00 -9.72
CA TYR A 405 13.85 -5.39 -11.08
C TYR A 405 12.93 -4.33 -11.70
N PRO A 406 13.41 -3.48 -12.63
CA PRO A 406 12.58 -2.46 -13.29
C PRO A 406 11.45 -3.07 -14.13
N MET A 407 10.49 -2.25 -14.55
CA MET A 407 9.53 -2.60 -15.59
C MET A 407 10.01 -2.07 -16.94
N GLU A 408 10.14 -2.95 -17.91
CA GLU A 408 10.58 -2.62 -19.27
C GLU A 408 9.41 -2.02 -20.06
N SER A 409 9.29 -0.69 -20.02
CA SER A 409 8.33 0.10 -20.80
C SER A 409 8.78 1.56 -20.93
N GLU A 410 8.85 2.06 -22.16
CA GLU A 410 9.12 3.47 -22.48
C GLU A 410 8.10 4.44 -21.85
N ARG A 411 6.86 3.99 -21.59
CA ARG A 411 5.83 4.79 -20.92
C ARG A 411 6.18 4.95 -19.44
N ILE A 412 6.56 3.86 -18.79
CA ILE A 412 6.97 3.87 -17.39
C ILE A 412 8.28 4.66 -17.23
N GLU A 413 9.26 4.48 -18.11
CA GLU A 413 10.53 5.20 -18.06
C GLU A 413 10.32 6.72 -18.18
N ARG A 414 9.53 7.20 -19.16
CA ARG A 414 9.17 8.63 -19.29
C ARG A 414 8.45 9.19 -18.06
N LEU A 415 7.44 8.46 -17.55
CA LEU A 415 6.77 8.81 -16.31
C LEU A 415 7.71 8.90 -15.10
N CYS A 416 8.91 8.31 -15.15
CA CYS A 416 9.89 8.36 -14.07
C CYS A 416 10.98 9.43 -14.27
N THR A 417 11.18 9.92 -15.49
CA THR A 417 12.05 11.07 -15.76
C THR A 417 11.32 12.40 -15.64
N GLU A 418 10.01 12.41 -15.93
CA GLU A 418 9.10 13.53 -15.66
C GLU A 418 8.72 13.54 -14.16
N LEU A 419 9.65 13.97 -13.30
CA LEU A 419 9.37 14.18 -11.87
C LEU A 419 8.27 15.26 -11.74
N PRO A 420 7.10 14.95 -11.14
CA PRO A 420 6.08 15.96 -10.90
C PRO A 420 6.53 16.91 -9.78
N GLU A 421 6.18 18.18 -9.91
CA GLU A 421 6.33 19.20 -8.87
C GLU A 421 5.54 18.80 -7.59
N LEU A 422 6.11 19.08 -6.42
CA LEU A 422 5.74 18.46 -5.13
C LEU A 422 5.07 19.42 -4.14
#